data_AF-A0A956MLC9-F1
#
_entry.id   AF-A0A956MLC9-F1
#
_cell.length_a   1.000
_cell.length_b   1.000
_cell.length_c   1.000
_cell.angle_alpha   90.00
_cell.angle_beta   90.00
_cell.angle_gamma   90.00
#
_symmetry.space_group_name_H-M   'P 1'
#
loop_
_entity.id
_entity.type
_entity.pdbx_description
1 polymer ?
#
loop_
_entity_poly.entity_id
_entity_poly.type
_entity_poly.pdbx_seq_one_letter_code
_entity_poly.pdbx_strand_id
1 'polypeptide(L)'
;MIDDTLIEAIRQATEGRYRLLAELGHDERRTAFLASESGSGRLTVLLLEEDEGDEQILSVADRLDGRVPGAPVLCPACGDPGRAWGQPCPDCGAGTFGTDPATLGLTIGRVEEDVRAALPEGLTLLGSLPAEPEGAVFFAEDAERGVLAYVLTPADDDELHLALLWREDRPAAAVPPAPAAVELDPEPEPEPGIESDTLGAPPTDYQPPETPWDAPSRAAPLAAPSGGGRGLWLGLLAVGVVGAGAWLLLGGGRGGAEAEPLPPVAV
;
A
#
# COMPACT_ATOMS: atom_id res chain seq x y z
N MET A 1 -10.88 -15.75 10.10
CA MET A 1 -9.66 -16.24 9.41
C MET A 1 -10.13 -16.67 8.04
N ILE A 2 -9.67 -15.97 7.01
CA ILE A 2 -10.05 -16.27 5.63
C ILE A 2 -9.38 -17.57 5.23
N ASP A 3 -10.13 -18.47 4.59
CA ASP A 3 -9.58 -19.73 4.09
C ASP A 3 -8.64 -19.45 2.90
N ASP A 4 -7.50 -20.13 2.85
CA ASP A 4 -6.51 -20.00 1.77
C ASP A 4 -7.15 -20.23 0.38
N THR A 5 -8.19 -21.07 0.31
CA THR A 5 -8.97 -21.34 -0.91
C THR A 5 -9.68 -20.08 -1.40
N LEU A 6 -10.21 -19.26 -0.50
CA LEU A 6 -10.88 -18.01 -0.88
C LEU A 6 -9.87 -17.00 -1.43
N ILE A 7 -8.71 -16.85 -0.77
CA ILE A 7 -7.65 -15.96 -1.25
C ILE A 7 -7.20 -16.37 -2.65
N GLU A 8 -7.01 -17.67 -2.88
CA GLU A 8 -6.62 -18.17 -4.20
C GLU A 8 -7.70 -17.95 -5.26
N ALA A 9 -8.98 -18.12 -4.90
CA ALA A 9 -10.08 -17.81 -5.80
C ALA A 9 -10.11 -16.32 -6.20
N ILE A 10 -9.85 -15.41 -5.26
CA ILE A 10 -9.76 -13.96 -5.54
C ILE A 10 -8.55 -13.67 -6.43
N ARG A 11 -7.39 -14.27 -6.15
CA ARG A 11 -6.19 -14.12 -7.01
C ARG A 11 -6.49 -14.55 -8.43
N GLN A 12 -7.14 -15.70 -8.61
CA GLN A 12 -7.52 -16.20 -9.92
C GLN A 12 -8.55 -15.29 -10.62
N ALA A 13 -9.56 -14.79 -9.90
CA ALA A 13 -10.58 -13.89 -10.45
C ALA A 13 -10.04 -12.51 -10.86
N THR A 14 -8.96 -12.08 -10.21
CA THR A 14 -8.31 -10.78 -10.42
C THR A 14 -7.06 -10.85 -11.28
N GLU A 15 -6.66 -12.06 -11.68
CA GLU A 15 -5.45 -12.32 -12.46
C GLU A 15 -5.40 -11.45 -13.73
N GLY A 16 -4.22 -10.90 -14.01
CA GLY A 16 -3.98 -10.02 -15.15
C GLY A 16 -4.49 -8.59 -14.98
N ARG A 17 -5.37 -8.30 -14.01
CA ARG A 17 -5.90 -6.95 -13.75
C ARG A 17 -5.39 -6.35 -12.45
N TYR A 18 -5.31 -7.14 -11.39
CA TYR A 18 -4.82 -6.69 -10.10
C TYR A 18 -3.85 -7.70 -9.51
N ARG A 19 -2.87 -7.18 -8.77
CA ARG A 19 -1.98 -7.96 -7.91
C ARG A 19 -2.36 -7.68 -6.46
N LEU A 20 -2.84 -8.70 -5.75
CA LEU A 20 -3.08 -8.60 -4.31
C LEU A 20 -1.77 -8.40 -3.55
N LEU A 21 -1.76 -7.46 -2.61
CA LEU A 21 -0.59 -7.10 -1.81
C LEU A 21 -0.76 -7.49 -0.34
N ALA A 22 -1.89 -7.14 0.28
CA ALA A 22 -2.19 -7.44 1.68
C ALA A 22 -3.70 -7.47 1.97
N GLU A 23 -4.11 -8.10 3.06
CA GLU A 23 -5.44 -7.92 3.66
C GLU A 23 -5.42 -6.69 4.57
N LEU A 24 -6.30 -5.72 4.34
CA LEU A 24 -6.41 -4.50 5.17
C LEU A 24 -7.27 -4.74 6.42
N GLY A 25 -8.20 -5.69 6.33
CA GLY A 25 -9.04 -6.13 7.43
C GLY A 25 -10.30 -6.83 6.95
N HIS A 26 -11.04 -7.37 7.92
CA HIS A 26 -12.34 -8.01 7.71
C HIS A 26 -13.31 -7.64 8.83
N ASP A 27 -14.59 -7.70 8.52
CA ASP A 27 -15.68 -7.70 9.49
C ASP A 27 -16.57 -8.93 9.26
N GLU A 28 -17.76 -8.96 9.85
CA GLU A 28 -18.69 -10.09 9.75
C GLU A 28 -19.14 -10.41 8.31
N ARG A 29 -19.10 -9.43 7.40
CA ARG A 29 -19.67 -9.56 6.05
C ARG A 29 -18.75 -9.10 4.94
N ARG A 30 -17.62 -8.48 5.28
CA ARG A 30 -16.74 -7.80 4.31
C ARG A 30 -15.29 -8.10 4.59
N THR A 31 -14.51 -8.22 3.53
CA THR A 31 -13.06 -8.23 3.58
C THR A 31 -12.49 -7.20 2.62
N ALA A 32 -11.50 -6.44 3.06
CA ALA A 32 -10.75 -5.52 2.24
C ALA A 32 -9.35 -6.03 1.94
N PHE A 33 -8.96 -5.97 0.67
CA PHE A 33 -7.61 -6.27 0.22
C PHE A 33 -6.97 -5.04 -0.43
N LEU A 34 -5.73 -4.76 -0.09
CA LEU A 34 -4.90 -3.84 -0.86
C LEU A 34 -4.42 -4.55 -2.13
N ALA A 35 -4.57 -3.89 -3.27
CA ALA A 35 -4.10 -4.40 -4.54
C ALA A 35 -3.42 -3.30 -5.38
N SER A 36 -2.54 -3.72 -6.28
CA SER A 36 -1.98 -2.86 -7.34
C SER A 36 -2.63 -3.23 -8.67
N GLU A 37 -3.08 -2.24 -9.43
CA GLU A 37 -3.56 -2.41 -10.80
C GLU A 37 -2.40 -2.79 -11.74
N SER A 38 -2.60 -3.83 -12.55
CA SER A 38 -1.63 -4.30 -13.54
C SER A 38 -1.42 -3.23 -14.61
N GLY A 39 -0.15 -2.89 -14.87
CA GLY A 39 0.24 -1.93 -15.91
C GLY A 39 0.37 -0.49 -15.43
N SER A 40 -0.55 0.01 -14.60
CA SER A 40 -0.43 1.35 -14.01
C SER A 40 0.40 1.35 -12.72
N GLY A 41 0.39 0.25 -11.98
CA GLY A 41 0.96 0.18 -10.62
C GLY A 41 0.15 0.97 -9.58
N ARG A 42 -1.02 1.51 -9.95
CA ARG A 42 -1.84 2.32 -9.05
C ARG A 42 -2.43 1.41 -7.97
N LEU A 43 -2.36 1.85 -6.72
CA LEU A 43 -3.01 1.16 -5.61
C LEU A 43 -4.52 1.31 -5.67
N THR A 44 -5.23 0.28 -5.24
CA THR A 44 -6.68 0.24 -5.08
C THR A 44 -7.04 -0.67 -3.90
N VAL A 45 -8.25 -0.54 -3.40
CA VAL A 45 -8.85 -1.52 -2.48
C VAL A 45 -9.81 -2.41 -3.25
N LEU A 46 -9.72 -3.72 -3.03
CA LEU A 46 -10.72 -4.68 -3.46
C LEU A 46 -11.56 -5.06 -2.24
N LEU A 47 -12.87 -4.82 -2.33
CA LEU A 47 -13.83 -5.12 -1.28
C LEU A 47 -14.61 -6.36 -1.67
N LEU A 48 -14.49 -7.42 -0.87
CA LEU A 48 -15.30 -8.62 -0.97
C LEU A 48 -16.44 -8.51 0.03
N GLU A 49 -17.68 -8.55 -0.44
CA GLU A 49 -18.89 -8.41 0.38
C GLU A 49 -19.80 -9.64 0.23
N GLU A 50 -20.35 -10.13 1.34
CA GLU A 50 -21.34 -11.21 1.36
C GLU A 50 -22.77 -10.66 1.17
N ASP A 51 -23.39 -11.00 0.04
CA ASP A 51 -24.77 -10.64 -0.28
C ASP A 51 -25.78 -11.55 0.45
N GLU A 52 -27.06 -11.17 0.42
CA GLU A 52 -28.19 -11.93 0.94
C GLU A 52 -28.46 -13.20 0.10
N GLY A 53 -27.54 -14.17 0.16
CA GLY A 53 -27.64 -15.42 -0.59
C GLY A 53 -26.35 -16.25 -0.65
N ASP A 54 -25.38 -15.97 0.23
CA ASP A 54 -24.03 -16.54 0.22
C ASP A 54 -23.23 -16.23 -1.08
N GLU A 55 -23.74 -15.32 -1.92
CA GLU A 55 -23.02 -14.81 -3.08
C GLU A 55 -22.00 -13.77 -2.63
N GLN A 56 -20.79 -13.88 -3.16
CA GLN A 56 -19.71 -12.94 -2.87
C GLN A 56 -19.56 -11.94 -4.01
N ILE A 57 -19.63 -10.66 -3.67
CA ILE A 57 -19.48 -9.55 -4.61
C ILE A 57 -18.11 -8.94 -4.39
N LEU A 58 -17.31 -8.87 -5.47
CA LEU A 58 -16.03 -8.17 -5.47
C LEU A 58 -16.19 -6.80 -6.11
N SER A 59 -16.04 -5.74 -5.32
CA SER A 59 -16.06 -4.34 -5.77
C SER A 59 -14.68 -3.69 -5.64
N VAL A 60 -14.48 -2.60 -6.39
CA VAL A 60 -13.22 -1.83 -6.42
C VAL A 60 -13.47 -0.48 -5.78
N ALA A 61 -12.62 -0.09 -4.85
CA ALA A 61 -12.63 1.21 -4.20
C ALA A 61 -11.30 1.94 -4.42
N ASP A 62 -11.38 3.10 -5.06
CA ASP A 62 -10.22 3.96 -5.36
C ASP A 62 -9.81 4.86 -4.17
N ARG A 63 -10.43 4.69 -3.00
CA ARG A 63 -10.19 5.48 -1.79
C ARG A 63 -10.44 4.66 -0.53
N LEU A 64 -9.82 5.08 0.56
CA LEU A 64 -10.04 4.55 1.90
C LEU A 64 -11.11 5.37 2.62
N ASP A 65 -12.23 4.74 2.93
CA ASP A 65 -13.35 5.35 3.63
C ASP A 65 -13.94 4.39 4.68
N GLY A 66 -15.02 4.81 5.35
CA GLY A 66 -15.68 4.03 6.40
C GLY A 66 -16.30 2.70 5.95
N ARG A 67 -16.30 2.38 4.65
CA ARG A 67 -16.76 1.09 4.12
C ARG A 67 -15.67 0.05 4.12
N VAL A 68 -14.40 0.46 4.14
CA VAL A 68 -13.26 -0.45 4.17
C VAL A 68 -13.17 -1.05 5.57
N PRO A 69 -13.42 -2.36 5.76
CA PRO A 69 -13.11 -3.01 7.03
C PRO A 69 -11.60 -2.94 7.27
N GLY A 70 -11.21 -2.71 8.51
CA GLY A 70 -9.82 -2.51 8.87
C GLY A 70 -9.47 -3.19 10.18
N ALA A 71 -8.26 -3.70 10.28
CA ALA A 71 -7.65 -3.92 11.58
C ALA A 71 -7.58 -2.58 12.35
N PRO A 72 -7.38 -2.60 13.68
CA PRO A 72 -7.23 -1.39 14.47
C PRO A 72 -6.13 -0.51 13.88
N VAL A 73 -6.50 0.72 13.54
CA VAL A 73 -5.59 1.72 13.00
C VAL A 73 -5.04 2.55 14.16
N LEU A 74 -3.72 2.75 14.24
CA LEU A 74 -3.14 3.59 15.29
C LEU A 74 -3.48 5.06 15.03
N CYS A 75 -4.02 5.75 16.03
CA CYS A 75 -4.22 7.19 15.93
C CYS A 75 -2.85 7.87 15.88
N PRO A 76 -2.54 8.68 14.85
CA PRO A 76 -1.23 9.30 14.75
C PRO A 76 -1.03 10.43 15.77
N ALA A 77 -2.10 10.91 16.42
CA ALA A 77 -2.04 11.97 17.42
C ALA A 77 -1.81 11.46 18.85
N CYS A 78 -2.48 10.39 19.28
CA CYS A 78 -2.36 9.85 20.65
C CYS A 78 -1.80 8.41 20.72
N GLY A 79 -1.63 7.74 19.58
CA GLY A 79 -1.16 6.35 19.52
C GLY A 79 -2.21 5.29 19.87
N ASP A 80 -3.42 5.69 20.31
CA ASP A 80 -4.46 4.72 20.67
C ASP A 80 -4.92 3.91 19.45
N PRO A 81 -5.17 2.60 19.61
CA PRO A 81 -5.74 1.77 18.57
C PRO A 81 -7.17 2.23 18.30
N GLY A 82 -7.32 2.97 17.21
CA GLY A 82 -8.57 3.50 16.71
C GLY A 82 -9.43 2.45 15.99
N ARG A 83 -10.57 2.93 15.51
CA ARG A 83 -11.54 2.13 14.73
C ARG A 83 -11.14 2.11 13.25
N ALA A 84 -11.98 1.47 12.44
CA ALA A 84 -11.85 1.35 11.00
C ALA A 84 -11.50 2.67 10.29
N TRP A 85 -10.97 2.52 9.08
CA TRP A 85 -10.66 3.56 8.12
C TRP A 85 -11.71 4.69 8.12
N GLY A 86 -11.27 5.96 8.20
CA GLY A 86 -12.12 7.15 7.99
C GLY A 86 -12.93 7.61 9.19
N GLN A 87 -12.81 6.92 10.33
CA GLN A 87 -13.43 7.37 11.57
C GLN A 87 -12.46 8.24 12.38
N PRO A 88 -12.93 9.31 13.05
CA PRO A 88 -12.10 10.04 14.01
C PRO A 88 -11.66 9.14 15.17
N CYS A 89 -10.52 9.45 15.77
CA CYS A 89 -10.05 8.77 16.98
C CYS A 89 -11.09 8.94 18.10
N PRO A 90 -11.57 7.85 18.73
CA PRO A 90 -12.56 7.93 19.80
C PRO A 90 -12.02 8.60 21.07
N ASP A 91 -10.70 8.57 21.28
CA ASP A 91 -10.06 9.06 22.50
C ASP A 91 -9.70 10.55 22.42
N CYS A 92 -9.01 10.97 21.36
CA CYS A 92 -8.59 12.37 21.19
C CYS A 92 -9.43 13.19 20.19
N GLY A 93 -10.27 12.53 19.38
CA GLY A 93 -11.11 13.18 18.36
C GLY A 93 -10.37 13.61 17.08
N ALA A 94 -9.07 13.37 16.97
CA ALA A 94 -8.30 13.70 15.78
C ALA A 94 -8.72 12.86 14.56
N GLY A 95 -8.57 13.43 13.36
CA GLY A 95 -8.72 12.69 12.11
C GLY A 95 -7.63 11.63 11.95
N THR A 96 -7.99 10.49 11.36
CA THR A 96 -7.09 9.31 11.27
C THR A 96 -6.15 9.37 10.06
N PHE A 97 -6.45 10.22 9.07
CA PHE A 97 -5.78 10.20 7.77
C PHE A 97 -4.80 11.34 7.50
N GLY A 98 -4.43 12.06 8.56
CA GLY A 98 -3.45 13.12 8.45
C GLY A 98 -3.92 14.27 7.58
N THR A 99 -2.98 14.96 6.94
CA THR A 99 -3.24 16.16 6.13
C THR A 99 -3.29 15.82 4.64
N ASP A 100 -4.28 16.34 3.92
CA ASP A 100 -4.35 16.26 2.46
C ASP A 100 -3.20 17.08 1.83
N PRO A 101 -2.30 16.49 1.03
CA PRO A 101 -1.26 17.19 0.28
C PRO A 101 -1.74 18.44 -0.46
N ALA A 102 -2.96 18.42 -1.01
CA ALA A 102 -3.51 19.54 -1.74
C ALA A 102 -3.73 20.78 -0.87
N THR A 103 -4.06 20.59 0.42
CA THR A 103 -4.22 21.70 1.38
C THR A 103 -2.90 22.42 1.66
N LEU A 104 -1.78 21.72 1.48
CA LEU A 104 -0.42 22.24 1.58
C LEU A 104 0.11 22.80 0.25
N GLY A 105 -0.70 22.76 -0.82
CA GLY A 105 -0.28 23.17 -2.16
C GLY A 105 0.71 22.20 -2.82
N LEU A 106 0.81 20.96 -2.32
CA LEU A 106 1.69 19.93 -2.85
C LEU A 106 0.94 18.97 -3.76
N THR A 107 1.60 18.50 -4.83
CA THR A 107 1.07 17.42 -5.67
C THR A 107 1.37 16.07 -5.04
N ILE A 108 0.47 15.08 -5.20
CA ILE A 108 0.67 13.73 -4.64
C ILE A 108 2.02 13.11 -5.05
N GLY A 109 2.44 13.24 -6.32
CA GLY A 109 3.70 12.67 -6.78
C GLY A 109 4.94 13.32 -6.14
N ARG A 110 4.86 14.61 -5.79
CA ARG A 110 5.92 15.29 -5.03
C ARG A 110 5.98 14.74 -3.61
N VAL A 111 4.82 14.59 -2.97
CA VAL A 111 4.74 14.04 -1.62
C VAL A 111 5.25 12.60 -1.59
N GLU A 112 4.91 11.75 -2.56
CA GLU A 112 5.44 10.39 -2.65
C GLU A 112 6.97 10.34 -2.81
N GLU A 113 7.58 11.33 -3.49
CA GLU A 113 9.03 11.47 -3.55
C GLU A 113 9.63 11.77 -2.18
N ASP A 114 9.05 12.72 -1.46
CA ASP A 114 9.49 13.11 -0.12
C ASP A 114 9.28 11.95 0.89
N VAL A 115 8.14 11.24 0.81
CA VAL A 115 7.88 10.04 1.61
C VAL A 115 8.90 8.95 1.33
N ARG A 116 9.21 8.68 0.05
CA ARG A 116 10.22 7.68 -0.31
C ARG A 116 11.59 8.01 0.25
N ALA A 117 11.97 9.29 0.30
CA ALA A 117 13.23 9.74 0.87
C ALA A 117 13.27 9.64 2.40
N ALA A 118 12.11 9.75 3.06
CA ALA A 118 11.97 9.67 4.51
C ALA A 118 11.75 8.26 5.05
N LEU A 119 11.45 7.27 4.19
CA LEU A 119 11.27 5.88 4.62
C LEU A 119 12.60 5.28 5.13
N PRO A 120 12.57 4.53 6.25
CA PRO A 120 13.70 3.73 6.70
C PRO A 120 14.28 2.81 5.61
N GLU A 121 15.59 2.54 5.70
CA GLU A 121 16.24 1.56 4.84
C GLU A 121 15.53 0.19 4.92
N GLY A 122 15.37 -0.46 3.77
CA GLY A 122 14.68 -1.75 3.66
C GLY A 122 13.17 -1.66 3.39
N LEU A 123 12.58 -0.47 3.48
CA LEU A 123 11.20 -0.23 3.09
C LEU A 123 11.11 0.25 1.64
N THR A 124 10.12 -0.28 0.89
CA THR A 124 9.84 0.14 -0.48
C THR A 124 8.46 0.78 -0.57
N LEU A 125 8.39 2.06 -0.95
CA LEU A 125 7.10 2.72 -1.18
C LEU A 125 6.35 2.06 -2.35
N LEU A 126 5.17 1.52 -2.06
CA LEU A 126 4.27 0.91 -3.05
C LEU A 126 3.43 1.96 -3.77
N GLY A 127 3.02 3.01 -3.06
CA GLY A 127 2.21 4.12 -3.59
C GLY A 127 1.32 4.75 -2.52
N SER A 128 0.35 5.55 -2.94
CA SER A 128 -0.63 6.18 -2.07
C SER A 128 -2.07 5.89 -2.47
N LEU A 129 -2.97 5.94 -1.50
CA LEU A 129 -4.41 5.94 -1.69
C LEU A 129 -5.04 7.18 -1.06
N PRO A 130 -5.93 7.89 -1.76
CA PRO A 130 -6.75 8.93 -1.14
C PRO A 130 -7.59 8.38 0.01
N ALA A 131 -7.81 9.21 1.03
CA ALA A 131 -8.59 8.86 2.20
C ALA A 131 -9.73 9.86 2.43
N GLU A 132 -10.86 9.39 2.97
CA GLU A 132 -12.00 10.23 3.37
C GLU A 132 -12.11 10.34 4.89
N PRO A 133 -12.43 11.53 5.45
CA PRO A 133 -12.90 12.73 4.74
C PRO A 133 -11.80 13.53 4.01
N GLU A 134 -10.54 13.38 4.40
CA GLU A 134 -9.40 14.06 3.78
C GLU A 134 -8.10 13.27 4.03
N GLY A 135 -7.08 13.53 3.21
CA GLY A 135 -5.76 12.95 3.39
C GLY A 135 -5.37 11.90 2.35
N ALA A 136 -4.20 11.33 2.56
CA ALA A 136 -3.68 10.22 1.77
C ALA A 136 -2.96 9.24 2.70
N VAL A 137 -3.12 7.95 2.44
CA VAL A 137 -2.40 6.89 3.12
C VAL A 137 -1.33 6.34 2.18
N PHE A 138 -0.09 6.30 2.65
CA PHE A 138 1.06 5.83 1.91
C PHE A 138 1.38 4.41 2.34
N PHE A 139 1.47 3.50 1.38
CA PHE A 139 1.75 2.09 1.65
C PHE A 139 3.19 1.76 1.28
N ALA A 140 3.89 1.07 2.17
CA ALA A 140 5.24 0.58 1.93
C ALA A 140 5.32 -0.93 2.21
N GLU A 141 6.19 -1.62 1.49
CA GLU A 141 6.50 -3.03 1.72
C GLU A 141 7.79 -3.15 2.53
N ASP A 142 7.73 -3.99 3.57
CA ASP A 142 8.84 -4.46 4.37
C ASP A 142 9.02 -5.96 4.10
N ALA A 143 10.24 -6.39 3.74
CA ALA A 143 10.50 -7.79 3.41
C ALA A 143 10.23 -8.76 4.58
N GLU A 144 10.36 -8.28 5.83
CA GLU A 144 10.14 -9.08 7.03
C GLU A 144 8.72 -8.93 7.57
N ARG A 145 8.16 -7.72 7.49
CA ARG A 145 6.89 -7.35 8.16
C ARG A 145 5.68 -7.33 7.23
N GLY A 146 5.87 -7.40 5.91
CA GLY A 146 4.78 -7.26 4.93
C GLY A 146 4.43 -5.79 4.68
N VAL A 147 3.16 -5.51 4.43
CA VAL A 147 2.71 -4.16 4.08
C VAL A 147 2.50 -3.30 5.33
N LEU A 148 3.03 -2.08 5.28
CA LEU A 148 2.87 -1.03 6.28
C LEU A 148 2.13 0.16 5.66
N ALA A 149 1.31 0.85 6.46
CA ALA A 149 0.63 2.06 6.03
C ALA A 149 1.03 3.25 6.90
N TYR A 150 1.24 4.40 6.26
CA TYR A 150 1.69 5.64 6.87
C TYR A 150 0.76 6.79 6.50
N VAL A 151 0.73 7.81 7.35
CA VAL A 151 0.05 9.09 7.08
C VAL A 151 1.01 10.24 7.34
N LEU A 152 0.74 11.37 6.70
CA LEU A 152 1.46 12.61 6.97
C LEU A 152 0.76 13.40 8.05
N THR A 153 1.49 13.71 9.11
CA THR A 153 1.02 14.58 10.19
C THR A 153 1.82 15.87 10.20
N PRO A 154 1.17 17.02 10.45
CA PRO A 154 1.87 18.27 10.64
C PRO A 154 2.70 18.24 11.93
N ALA A 155 3.89 18.81 11.87
CA ALA A 155 4.79 19.09 12.98
C ALA A 155 4.56 20.52 13.51
N ASP A 156 5.18 20.85 14.65
CA ASP A 156 5.09 22.19 15.27
C ASP A 156 5.79 23.30 14.44
N ASP A 157 6.63 22.93 13.47
CA ASP A 157 7.49 23.82 12.67
C ASP A 157 7.16 23.82 11.18
N ASP A 158 5.92 23.49 10.82
CA ASP A 158 5.45 23.31 9.44
C ASP A 158 6.15 22.15 8.69
N GLU A 159 6.94 21.32 9.39
CA GLU A 159 7.44 20.06 8.82
C GLU A 159 6.35 18.98 8.78
N LEU A 160 6.52 18.00 7.89
CA LEU A 160 5.63 16.85 7.79
C LEU A 160 6.33 15.62 8.34
N HIS A 161 5.71 14.96 9.31
CA HIS A 161 6.16 13.68 9.81
C HIS A 161 5.37 12.54 9.19
N LEU A 162 6.05 11.40 9.00
CA LEU A 162 5.42 10.13 8.69
C LEU A 162 5.07 9.40 9.99
N ALA A 163 3.78 9.22 10.23
CA ALA A 163 3.28 8.41 11.33
C ALA A 163 2.83 7.04 10.82
N LEU A 164 3.24 5.97 11.52
CA LEU A 164 2.76 4.62 11.22
C LEU A 164 1.28 4.53 11.60
N LEU A 165 0.45 4.22 10.62
CA LEU A 165 -0.99 4.13 10.73
C LEU A 165 -1.44 2.68 10.97
N TRP A 166 -0.92 1.75 10.17
CA TRP A 166 -1.36 0.35 10.17
C TRP A 166 -0.21 -0.58 9.77
N ARG A 167 -0.30 -1.82 10.22
CA ARG A 167 0.62 -2.90 9.85
C ARG A 167 -0.17 -4.15 9.52
N GLU A 168 0.28 -4.87 8.49
CA GLU A 168 -0.19 -6.22 8.26
C GLU A 168 0.24 -7.07 9.46
N ASP A 169 -0.73 -7.65 10.17
CA ASP A 169 -0.47 -8.69 11.18
C ASP A 169 -0.12 -10.00 10.47
N ARG A 170 0.95 -9.98 9.68
CA ARG A 170 1.52 -11.22 9.16
C ARG A 170 2.12 -11.94 10.36
N PRO A 171 1.62 -13.14 10.73
CA PRO A 171 2.31 -13.93 11.74
C PRO A 171 3.74 -14.10 11.25
N ALA A 172 4.72 -13.62 12.03
CA ALA A 172 6.13 -13.70 11.67
C ALA A 172 6.36 -15.11 11.13
N ALA A 173 6.62 -15.22 9.82
CA ALA A 173 6.69 -16.50 9.15
C ALA A 173 7.61 -17.34 10.01
N ALA A 174 7.07 -18.37 10.65
CA ALA A 174 7.80 -19.09 11.68
C ALA A 174 9.11 -19.48 11.02
N VAL A 175 10.22 -18.86 11.45
CA VAL A 175 11.51 -19.04 10.80
C VAL A 175 11.66 -20.54 10.74
N PRO A 176 11.60 -21.16 9.53
CA PRO A 176 11.57 -22.61 9.45
C PRO A 176 12.76 -23.05 10.27
N PRO A 177 12.57 -23.92 11.29
CA PRO A 177 13.63 -24.25 12.23
C PRO A 177 14.84 -24.56 11.38
N ALA A 178 15.92 -23.79 11.58
CA ALA A 178 17.12 -23.88 10.74
C ALA A 178 17.37 -25.37 10.53
N PRO A 179 17.37 -25.85 9.27
CA PRO A 179 17.30 -27.26 8.97
C PRO A 179 18.30 -27.94 9.88
N ALA A 180 17.80 -28.81 10.78
CA ALA A 180 18.61 -29.39 11.86
C ALA A 180 19.94 -29.75 11.24
N ALA A 181 21.01 -29.08 11.67
CA ALA A 181 22.29 -29.09 10.97
C ALA A 181 22.54 -30.53 10.58
N VAL A 182 22.42 -30.82 9.27
CA VAL A 182 22.70 -32.15 8.78
C VAL A 182 24.13 -32.32 9.19
N GLU A 183 24.39 -33.17 10.18
CA GLU A 183 25.73 -33.66 10.44
C GLU A 183 26.15 -34.21 9.09
N LEU A 184 26.94 -33.41 8.37
CA LEU A 184 27.60 -33.88 7.17
C LEU A 184 28.39 -35.05 7.68
N ASP A 185 27.96 -36.26 7.28
CA ASP A 185 28.78 -37.45 7.39
C ASP A 185 30.16 -37.01 6.95
N PRO A 186 31.20 -37.18 7.80
CA PRO A 186 32.51 -36.61 7.57
C PRO A 186 32.88 -36.85 6.12
N GLU A 187 33.15 -35.75 5.42
CA GLU A 187 33.50 -35.73 4.00
C GLU A 187 34.40 -36.93 3.73
N PRO A 188 33.97 -37.90 2.91
CA PRO A 188 34.70 -39.14 2.74
C PRO A 188 36.15 -38.79 2.40
N GLU A 189 37.10 -39.35 3.15
CA GLU A 189 38.52 -39.11 2.92
C GLU A 189 38.78 -39.20 1.42
N PRO A 190 39.47 -38.21 0.82
CA PRO A 190 39.66 -38.13 -0.61
C PRO A 190 40.28 -39.45 -1.09
N GLU A 191 39.50 -40.24 -1.83
CA GLU A 191 39.99 -41.49 -2.38
C GLU A 191 41.25 -41.18 -3.19
N PRO A 192 42.37 -41.89 -2.97
CA PRO A 192 43.61 -41.63 -3.65
C PRO A 192 43.43 -41.84 -5.16
N GLY A 193 43.40 -40.73 -5.89
CA GLY A 193 43.80 -40.62 -7.28
C GLY A 193 42.99 -41.47 -8.27
N ILE A 194 41.79 -41.03 -8.63
CA ILE A 194 41.35 -41.24 -10.00
C ILE A 194 42.12 -40.23 -10.84
N GLU A 195 43.20 -40.71 -11.45
CA GLU A 195 43.95 -40.02 -12.48
C GLU A 195 42.95 -39.45 -13.49
N SER A 196 42.95 -38.14 -13.62
CA SER A 196 42.12 -37.41 -14.58
C SER A 196 42.61 -37.69 -15.99
N ASP A 197 42.33 -38.89 -16.47
CA ASP A 197 42.63 -39.27 -17.83
C ASP A 197 41.60 -38.63 -18.76
N THR A 198 42.05 -37.53 -19.36
CA THR A 198 41.62 -37.07 -20.68
C THR A 198 40.16 -36.64 -20.78
N LEU A 199 39.85 -35.45 -20.22
CA LEU A 199 38.82 -34.59 -20.80
C LEU A 199 39.31 -34.15 -22.19
N GLY A 200 38.88 -34.89 -23.21
CA GLY A 200 39.08 -34.53 -24.60
C GLY A 200 38.60 -33.10 -24.86
N ALA A 201 39.39 -32.35 -25.62
CA ALA A 201 39.08 -30.99 -26.00
C ALA A 201 37.64 -30.89 -26.52
N PRO A 202 36.87 -29.85 -26.13
CA PRO A 202 35.53 -29.64 -26.67
C PRO A 202 35.62 -29.53 -28.20
N PRO A 203 34.73 -30.22 -28.96
CA PRO A 203 34.69 -30.08 -30.41
C PRO A 203 34.48 -28.61 -30.76
N THR A 204 35.38 -28.06 -31.59
CA THR A 204 35.44 -26.63 -31.93
C THR A 204 34.35 -26.20 -32.92
N ASP A 205 33.42 -27.10 -33.26
CA ASP A 205 32.43 -26.92 -34.32
C ASP A 205 31.01 -26.60 -33.82
N TYR A 206 30.84 -26.20 -32.56
CA TYR A 206 29.55 -25.70 -32.10
C TYR A 206 29.28 -24.30 -32.67
N GLN A 207 28.67 -24.24 -33.86
CA GLN A 207 27.94 -23.06 -34.31
C GLN A 207 26.55 -23.08 -33.65
N PRO A 208 26.23 -22.13 -32.76
CA PRO A 208 24.85 -21.97 -32.30
C PRO A 208 23.95 -21.75 -33.52
N PRO A 209 22.77 -22.39 -33.59
CA PRO A 209 21.85 -22.16 -34.69
C PRO A 209 21.49 -20.68 -34.72
N GLU A 210 21.68 -20.05 -35.89
CA GLU A 210 21.18 -18.71 -36.15
C GLU A 210 19.66 -18.78 -36.11
N THR A 211 19.07 -18.58 -34.94
CA THR A 211 17.63 -18.39 -34.82
C THR A 211 17.29 -17.07 -35.50
N PRO A 212 16.49 -17.07 -36.58
CA PRO A 212 15.96 -15.85 -37.13
C PRO A 212 14.99 -15.30 -36.09
N TRP A 213 15.42 -14.27 -35.37
CA TRP A 213 14.50 -13.40 -34.66
C TRP A 213 13.72 -12.61 -35.71
N ASP A 214 12.72 -13.25 -36.31
CA ASP A 214 11.63 -12.56 -37.00
C ASP A 214 10.90 -11.74 -35.94
N ALA A 215 11.32 -10.48 -35.80
CA ALA A 215 10.63 -9.47 -35.04
C ALA A 215 9.16 -9.40 -35.52
N PRO A 216 8.15 -9.67 -34.68
CA PRO A 216 6.79 -9.40 -35.07
C PRO A 216 6.65 -7.90 -35.37
N SER A 217 6.26 -7.67 -36.61
CA SER A 217 6.10 -6.38 -37.24
C SER A 217 5.08 -5.51 -36.50
N ARG A 218 5.45 -4.24 -36.29
CA ARG A 218 4.61 -3.04 -36.23
C ARG A 218 3.24 -3.23 -35.56
N ALA A 219 3.17 -2.77 -34.31
CA ALA A 219 1.92 -2.35 -33.68
C ALA A 219 1.15 -1.40 -34.62
N ALA A 220 -0.10 -1.75 -34.90
CA ALA A 220 -1.03 -0.89 -35.61
C ALA A 220 -1.31 0.39 -34.77
N PRO A 221 -1.41 1.57 -35.40
CA PRO A 221 -1.81 2.78 -34.68
C PRO A 221 -3.25 2.62 -34.20
N LEU A 222 -3.45 2.72 -32.89
CA LEU A 222 -4.77 2.86 -32.28
C LEU A 222 -5.42 4.12 -32.83
N ALA A 223 -6.53 3.94 -33.55
CA ALA A 223 -7.39 5.01 -33.98
C ALA A 223 -7.95 5.75 -32.75
N ALA A 224 -7.67 7.06 -32.67
CA ALA A 224 -8.28 7.93 -31.68
C ALA A 224 -9.80 8.02 -31.91
N PRO A 225 -10.65 7.94 -30.87
CA PRO A 225 -12.06 8.27 -31.01
C PRO A 225 -12.21 9.78 -31.24
N SER A 226 -12.40 10.17 -32.49
CA SER A 226 -12.91 11.49 -32.86
C SER A 226 -14.41 11.55 -32.62
N GLY A 227 -14.82 12.00 -31.44
CA GLY A 227 -16.19 12.44 -31.15
C GLY A 227 -16.09 13.42 -29.98
N GLY A 228 -16.28 14.72 -30.14
CA GLY A 228 -17.39 15.35 -30.86
C GLY A 228 -18.53 15.61 -29.88
N GLY A 229 -18.28 16.42 -28.85
CA GLY A 229 -19.27 16.73 -27.81
C GLY A 229 -19.05 18.14 -27.22
N ARG A 230 -19.26 19.16 -28.05
CA ARG A 230 -19.41 20.55 -27.59
C ARG A 230 -20.75 20.66 -26.85
N GLY A 231 -20.72 20.48 -25.54
CA GLY A 231 -21.83 20.83 -24.63
C GLY A 231 -21.54 22.19 -23.99
N LEU A 232 -22.34 23.18 -24.34
CA LEU A 232 -22.35 24.51 -23.73
C LEU A 232 -22.51 24.43 -22.21
N TRP A 233 -21.60 25.06 -21.46
CA TRP A 233 -21.88 25.56 -20.11
C TRP A 233 -21.88 27.10 -20.17
N LEU A 234 -23.08 27.64 -20.41
CA LEU A 234 -23.46 29.02 -20.10
C LEU A 234 -24.40 28.95 -18.91
N GLY A 235 -24.01 29.56 -17.79
CA GLY A 235 -24.85 29.65 -16.61
C GLY A 235 -24.11 30.23 -15.41
N LEU A 236 -23.81 31.53 -15.47
CA LEU A 236 -24.37 32.54 -14.55
C LEU A 236 -23.72 32.58 -13.15
N LEU A 237 -22.81 33.55 -13.04
CA LEU A 237 -22.52 34.32 -11.84
C LEU A 237 -23.78 34.68 -11.06
N ALA A 238 -23.79 34.39 -9.77
CA ALA A 238 -24.51 35.17 -8.77
C ALA A 238 -23.58 35.43 -7.58
N VAL A 239 -23.09 36.67 -7.54
CA VAL A 239 -22.43 37.30 -6.40
C VAL A 239 -23.44 37.41 -5.26
N GLY A 240 -23.06 36.95 -4.07
CA GLY A 240 -23.80 37.16 -2.82
C GLY A 240 -22.82 37.42 -1.68
N VAL A 241 -22.49 38.70 -1.49
CA VAL A 241 -21.79 39.23 -0.31
C VAL A 241 -22.81 39.39 0.83
N VAL A 242 -22.28 39.41 2.06
CA VAL A 242 -22.85 39.92 3.33
C VAL A 242 -23.26 38.82 4.32
N GLY A 243 -22.45 38.69 5.37
CA GLY A 243 -22.76 37.89 6.55
C GLY A 243 -21.69 37.98 7.63
N ALA A 244 -21.32 39.19 8.05
CA ALA A 244 -20.55 39.41 9.26
C ALA A 244 -21.39 38.93 10.46
N GLY A 245 -20.90 37.89 11.14
CA GLY A 245 -21.54 37.32 12.33
C GLY A 245 -20.46 36.94 13.35
N ALA A 246 -20.24 37.84 14.30
CA ALA A 246 -19.38 37.66 15.45
C ALA A 246 -19.73 36.39 16.23
N TRP A 247 -18.74 35.58 16.58
CA TRP A 247 -18.83 34.66 17.71
C TRP A 247 -17.69 34.91 18.69
N LEU A 248 -18.14 35.23 19.91
CA LEU A 248 -17.38 35.51 21.11
C LEU A 248 -16.85 34.22 21.74
N LEU A 249 -15.57 34.26 22.10
CA LEU A 249 -14.95 33.83 23.35
C LEU A 249 -15.83 33.05 24.35
N LEU A 250 -15.55 31.74 24.46
CA LEU A 250 -15.51 30.94 25.71
C LEU A 250 -14.50 29.80 25.41
N GLY A 251 -13.34 29.66 26.04
CA GLY A 251 -13.07 29.79 27.46
C GLY A 251 -13.34 28.45 28.16
N GLY A 252 -12.49 27.45 27.95
CA GLY A 252 -12.62 26.13 28.58
C GLY A 252 -11.28 25.41 28.62
N GLY A 253 -10.53 25.61 29.71
CA GLY A 253 -9.27 24.92 29.95
C GLY A 253 -9.48 23.42 30.11
N ARG A 254 -8.67 22.63 29.40
CA ARG A 254 -8.36 21.24 29.73
C ARG A 254 -6.91 21.19 30.14
N GLY A 255 -6.66 20.64 31.33
CA GLY A 255 -5.33 20.42 31.85
C GLY A 255 -4.53 19.53 30.90
N GLY A 256 -3.35 20.00 30.53
CA GLY A 256 -2.36 19.19 29.84
C GLY A 256 -1.92 18.05 30.74
N ALA A 257 -2.20 16.82 30.31
CA ALA A 257 -1.26 15.75 30.60
C ALA A 257 -0.07 16.00 29.67
N GLU A 258 1.08 16.35 30.25
CA GLU A 258 2.35 16.37 29.55
C GLU A 258 2.62 14.95 29.04
N ALA A 259 2.35 14.72 27.75
CA ALA A 259 2.82 13.54 27.06
C ALA A 259 4.35 13.68 26.92
N GLU A 260 5.10 12.76 27.53
CA GLU A 260 6.54 12.66 27.32
C GLU A 260 6.80 12.46 25.81
N PRO A 261 7.57 13.34 25.16
CA PRO A 261 7.94 13.14 23.76
C PRO A 261 8.80 11.89 23.64
N LEU A 262 8.43 11.00 22.72
CA LEU A 262 9.26 9.86 22.35
C LEU A 262 10.63 10.36 21.85
N PRO A 263 11.73 9.66 22.16
CA PRO A 263 13.05 10.10 21.75
C PRO A 263 13.15 10.15 20.22
N PRO A 264 13.87 11.16 19.66
CA PRO A 264 14.13 11.20 18.23
C PRO A 264 14.90 9.93 17.82
N VAL A 265 14.40 9.26 16.79
CA VAL A 265 15.15 8.18 16.13
C VAL A 265 16.28 8.84 15.36
N ALA A 266 17.50 8.71 15.89
CA ALA A 266 18.70 9.14 15.20
C ALA A 266 18.97 8.19 14.02
N VAL A 267 19.04 8.75 12.82
CA VAL A 267 19.63 8.13 11.62
C VAL A 267 21.13 8.41 11.62
#